data_AF-A0A0M8YI74-F1
#
_entry.id   AF-A0A0M8YI74-F1
#
_cell.length_a   1.000
_cell.length_b   1.000
_cell.length_c   1.000
_cell.angle_alpha   90.00
_cell.angle_beta   90.00
_cell.angle_gamma   90.00
#
_symmetry.space_group_name_H-M   'P 1'
#
loop_
_entity.id
_entity.type
_entity.pdbx_description
1 polymer ?
#
loop_
_entity_poly.entity_id
_entity_poly.type
_entity_poly.pdbx_seq_one_letter_code
_entity_poly.pdbx_strand_id
1 'polypeptide(L)' 'MEEDTPMHRESDKHGPIKDDELKHELEGTLRGNRPSRSEEWRDPEPPADDDVTVPGIDEPR' A
#
# COMPACT_ATOMS: atom_id res chain seq x y z
N MET A 1 -36.97 21.96 -18.50
CA MET A 1 -36.24 22.68 -17.45
C MET A 1 -34.92 21.97 -17.36
N GLU A 2 -33.96 22.37 -18.19
CA GLU A 2 -32.60 21.82 -18.11
C GLU A 2 -31.89 22.61 -17.01
N GLU A 3 -31.55 21.94 -15.91
CA GLU A 3 -30.75 22.51 -14.84
C GLU A 3 -29.33 22.72 -15.35
N ASP A 4 -28.97 23.97 -15.55
CA ASP A 4 -27.60 24.44 -15.77
C ASP A 4 -26.83 24.17 -14.46
N THR A 5 -26.23 22.98 -14.35
CA THR A 5 -25.37 22.65 -13.22
C THR A 5 -24.12 23.50 -13.36
N PRO A 6 -23.82 24.41 -12.42
CA PRO A 6 -22.68 25.30 -12.57
C PRO A 6 -21.41 24.46 -12.69
N MET A 7 -20.68 24.64 -13.80
CA MET A 7 -19.36 24.07 -13.96
C MET A 7 -18.48 24.57 -12.80
N HIS A 8 -18.16 23.70 -11.85
CA HIS A 8 -17.23 24.01 -10.77
C HIS A 8 -15.86 24.33 -11.39
N ARG A 9 -15.43 25.59 -11.24
CA ARG A 9 -14.15 26.11 -11.75
C ARG A 9 -13.06 26.14 -10.67
N GLU A 10 -13.39 25.70 -9.47
CA GLU A 10 -12.50 25.73 -8.31
C GLU A 10 -11.75 24.40 -8.11
N SER A 11 -10.69 24.43 -7.31
CA SER A 11 -9.84 23.28 -7.02
C SER A 11 -10.38 22.51 -5.82
N ASP A 12 -10.73 21.23 -6.01
CA ASP A 12 -11.13 20.32 -4.94
C ASP A 12 -9.96 19.85 -4.04
N LYS A 13 -8.74 20.35 -4.29
CA LYS A 13 -7.56 20.01 -3.48
C LYS A 13 -7.67 20.58 -2.07
N HIS A 14 -7.19 19.80 -1.10
CA HIS A 14 -7.08 20.26 0.27
C HIS A 14 -5.88 21.19 0.45
N GLY A 15 -5.91 22.00 1.51
CA GLY A 15 -4.77 22.78 1.94
C GLY A 15 -3.77 21.93 2.74
N PRO A 16 -2.54 22.41 2.93
CA PRO A 16 -1.45 21.62 3.52
C PRO A 16 -1.76 21.07 4.92
N ILE A 17 -2.48 21.84 5.75
CA ILE A 17 -2.87 21.41 7.11
C ILE A 17 -3.81 20.20 7.05
N LYS A 18 -4.80 20.23 6.16
CA LYS A 18 -5.78 19.15 6.02
C LYS A 18 -5.16 17.92 5.35
N ASP A 19 -4.21 18.12 4.44
CA ASP A 19 -3.42 17.01 3.88
C ASP A 19 -2.58 16.31 4.95
N ASP A 20 -1.96 17.08 5.86
CA ASP A 20 -1.18 16.52 6.97
C ASP A 20 -2.05 15.71 7.95
N GLU A 21 -3.27 16.19 8.26
CA GLU A 21 -4.24 15.44 9.07
C GLU A 21 -4.64 14.11 8.41
N LEU A 22 -5.04 14.16 7.13
CA LEU A 22 -5.43 12.95 6.38
C LEU A 22 -4.28 11.95 6.25
N LYS A 23 -3.05 12.43 6.09
CA LYS A 23 -1.86 11.58 6.08
C LYS A 23 -1.66 10.88 7.43
N HIS A 24 -1.86 11.58 8.54
CA HIS A 24 -1.72 11.00 9.87
C HIS A 24 -2.76 9.91 10.15
N GLU A 25 -4.01 10.10 9.69
CA GLU A 25 -5.05 9.08 9.77
C GLU A 25 -4.66 7.78 9.03
N LEU A 26 -4.06 7.91 7.85
CA LEU A 26 -3.62 6.77 7.05
C LEU A 26 -2.29 6.16 7.53
N GLU A 27 -1.44 6.93 8.19
CA GLU A 27 -0.09 6.52 8.60
C GLU A 27 -0.10 5.23 9.46
N GLY A 28 -1.05 5.10 10.39
CA GLY A 28 -1.18 3.92 11.24
C GLY A 28 -1.49 2.63 10.47
N THR A 29 -2.24 2.73 9.37
CA THR A 29 -2.57 1.57 8.52
C THR A 29 -1.43 1.21 7.56
N LEU A 30 -0.70 2.20 7.07
CA LEU A 30 0.37 2.02 6.11
C LEU A 30 1.68 1.55 6.74
N ARG A 31 2.00 2.02 7.96
CA ARG A 31 3.21 1.62 8.70
C ARG A 31 3.05 0.36 9.56
N GLY A 32 2.11 -0.54 9.24
CA GLY A 32 1.97 -1.81 9.94
C GLY A 32 3.32 -2.54 10.08
N ASN A 33 3.46 -3.43 11.08
CA ASN A 33 4.70 -4.16 11.46
C ASN A 33 5.25 -5.14 10.39
N ARG A 34 5.16 -4.79 9.11
CA ARG A 34 5.63 -5.55 7.96
C ARG A 34 6.64 -4.72 7.16
N PRO A 35 7.54 -5.35 6.40
CA PRO A 35 8.44 -4.64 5.49
C PRO A 35 7.64 -3.67 4.62
N SER A 36 8.22 -2.50 4.33
CA SER A 36 7.62 -1.64 3.31
C SER A 36 7.50 -2.41 2.00
N ARG A 37 6.56 -2.02 1.13
CA ARG A 37 6.44 -2.61 -0.21
C ARG A 37 7.77 -2.56 -1.00
N SER A 38 8.60 -1.55 -0.72
CA SER A 38 9.95 -1.39 -1.27
C SER A 38 11.02 -2.30 -0.64
N GLU A 39 10.76 -2.94 0.49
CA GLU A 39 11.63 -3.91 1.14
C GLU A 39 11.20 -5.35 0.85
N GLU A 40 9.93 -5.56 0.49
CA GLU A 40 9.32 -6.87 0.18
C GLU A 40 10.07 -7.66 -0.90
N TRP A 41 10.69 -7.00 -1.89
CA TRP A 41 11.47 -7.69 -2.93
C TRP A 41 12.68 -8.47 -2.40
N ARG A 42 13.14 -8.18 -1.18
CA ARG A 42 14.24 -8.91 -0.52
C ARG A 42 13.75 -10.13 0.26
N ASP A 43 12.45 -10.20 0.54
CA ASP A 43 11.87 -11.31 1.28
C ASP A 43 11.75 -12.51 0.33
N PRO A 44 12.19 -13.71 0.73
CA PRO A 44 11.99 -14.90 -0.08
C PRO A 44 10.49 -15.19 -0.18
N GLU A 45 10.02 -15.53 -1.38
CA GLU A 45 8.65 -16.01 -1.55
C GLU A 45 8.42 -17.29 -0.73
N PRO A 46 7.24 -17.46 -0.10
CA PRO A 46 6.90 -18.69 0.60
C PRO A 46 6.75 -19.85 -0.40
N PRO A 47 6.97 -21.10 0.05
CA PRO A 47 6.84 -22.26 -0.83
C PRO A 47 5.40 -22.41 -1.34
N ALA A 48 5.27 -22.66 -2.64
CA ALA A 48 4.01 -22.99 -3.30
C ALA A 48 3.65 -24.47 -3.11
N ASP A 49 2.36 -24.79 -3.27
CA ASP A 49 1.86 -26.17 -3.11
C ASP A 49 2.44 -27.14 -4.17
N ASP A 50 2.86 -26.62 -5.33
CA ASP A 50 3.47 -27.36 -6.42
C ASP A 50 5.01 -27.28 -6.45
N ASP A 51 5.63 -26.63 -5.47
CA ASP A 51 7.08 -26.57 -5.37
C ASP A 51 7.65 -27.98 -5.16
N VAL A 52 8.67 -28.29 -5.95
CA VAL A 52 9.45 -29.51 -5.80
C VAL A 52 10.40 -29.35 -4.62
N THR A 53 10.35 -30.28 -3.66
CA THR A 53 11.32 -30.30 -2.56
C THR A 53 12.73 -30.45 -3.11
N VAL A 54 13.57 -29.42 -2.93
CA VAL A 54 14.96 -29.44 -3.37
C VAL A 54 15.82 -29.96 -2.20
N PRO A 55 16.48 -31.14 -2.34
CA PRO A 55 17.29 -31.68 -1.26
C PRO A 55 18.43 -30.73 -0.89
N GLY A 56 18.55 -30.41 0.40
CA GLY A 56 19.59 -29.53 0.95
C GLY A 56 19.26 -28.04 1.07
N ILE A 57 18.11 -27.57 0.54
CA ILE A 57 17.63 -26.18 0.76
C ILE A 57 16.68 -26.12 1.96
N ASP A 58 15.80 -27.11 2.09
CA ASP A 58 14.75 -27.16 3.12
C ASP A 58 15.14 -27.97 4.37
N GLU A 59 16.33 -28.56 4.39
CA GLU A 59 16.83 -29.33 5.54
C GLU A 59 17.57 -28.41 6.54
N PRO A 60 17.22 -28.45 7.84
CA PRO A 60 18.00 -27.75 8.85
C PRO A 60 19.42 -28.33 8.93
N ARG A 61 20.43 -27.46 8.92
CA ARG A 61 21.85 -27.82 9.05
C ARG A 61 22.19 -28.48 10.39
#